data_AF-A0A9D7N9F4-F1
#
_entry.id   AF-A0A9D7N9F4-F1
#
_cell.length_a   1.000
_cell.length_b   1.000
_cell.length_c   1.000
_cell.angle_alpha   90.00
_cell.angle_beta   90.00
_cell.angle_gamma   90.00
#
_symmetry.space_group_name_H-M   'P 1'
#
loop_
_entity.id
_entity.type
_entity.pdbx_description
1 polymer ?
#
loop_
_entity_poly.entity_id
_entity_poly.type
_entity_poly.pdbx_seq_one_letter_code
_entity_poly.pdbx_strand_id
1 'polypeptide(L)'
;MPVLSLQNLAGSLAYEPDEHPKRKHYWNRDEADFVTLESGAIVGKCPVSISAQPEEALRLLRRGFGWNPRGWTKPHPQRIYTFDDDGIVYRATPTNPGRSYHGFPERRELFPADRGLKVALLVAAKEHGLSDEAVERLSQWLGA
;
A
#
# COMPACT_ATOMS: atom_id res chain seq x y z
N MET A 1 14.38 11.56 -5.35
CA MET A 1 14.75 10.17 -5.72
C MET A 1 13.76 9.72 -6.79
N PRO A 2 14.17 8.95 -7.82
CA PRO A 2 13.21 8.48 -8.82
C PRO A 2 12.23 7.49 -8.18
N VAL A 3 10.94 7.73 -8.38
CA VAL A 3 9.87 6.79 -8.01
C VAL A 3 9.86 5.68 -9.05
N LEU A 4 9.94 4.42 -8.61
CA LEU A 4 9.92 3.26 -9.51
C LEU A 4 8.47 2.80 -9.70
N SER A 5 7.91 3.00 -10.90
CA SER A 5 6.67 2.34 -11.29
C SER A 5 6.90 0.84 -11.39
N LEU A 6 6.06 0.05 -10.73
CA LEU A 6 6.15 -1.40 -10.74
C LEU A 6 5.49 -2.02 -11.98
N GLN A 7 4.82 -1.21 -12.82
CA GLN A 7 4.19 -1.66 -14.06
C GLN A 7 5.18 -2.29 -15.04
N ASN A 8 6.49 -1.99 -14.90
CA ASN A 8 7.56 -2.52 -15.74
C ASN A 8 8.40 -3.63 -15.09
N LEU A 9 8.04 -4.11 -13.88
CA LEU A 9 8.67 -5.31 -13.31
C LEU A 9 8.14 -6.54 -14.03
N ALA A 10 8.84 -6.92 -15.11
CA ALA A 10 8.60 -8.13 -15.87
C ALA A 10 8.83 -9.37 -15.00
N GLY A 11 7.74 -9.92 -14.46
CA GLY A 11 7.69 -11.26 -13.87
C GLY A 11 7.99 -11.34 -12.37
N SER A 12 7.17 -12.13 -11.67
CA SER A 12 7.30 -12.64 -10.30
C SER A 12 6.90 -11.77 -9.09
N LEU A 13 6.25 -10.61 -9.23
CA LEU A 13 5.68 -9.92 -8.07
C LEU A 13 4.41 -10.64 -7.60
N ALA A 14 4.45 -11.22 -6.39
CA ALA A 14 3.33 -11.88 -5.74
C ALA A 14 2.83 -11.07 -4.54
N TYR A 15 1.50 -11.04 -4.38
CA TYR A 15 0.90 -10.64 -3.12
C TYR A 15 0.87 -11.88 -2.22
N GLU A 16 1.47 -11.76 -1.03
CA GLU A 16 1.34 -12.78 0.00
C GLU A 16 0.33 -12.28 1.04
N PRO A 17 -0.88 -12.88 1.11
CA PRO A 17 -1.73 -12.68 2.27
C PRO A 17 -1.01 -13.20 3.51
N ASP A 18 -1.14 -12.52 4.65
CA ASP A 18 -0.62 -13.03 5.92
C ASP A 18 -1.46 -14.28 6.26
N GLU A 19 -0.89 -15.47 6.08
CA GLU A 19 -1.63 -16.75 6.14
C GLU A 19 -2.22 -17.09 7.52
N HIS A 20 -3.17 -18.02 7.46
CA HIS A 20 -4.17 -18.41 8.46
C HIS A 20 -3.63 -19.06 9.76
N PRO A 21 -3.98 -18.50 10.94
CA PRO A 21 -4.27 -17.09 11.12
C PRO A 21 -3.45 -16.48 12.25
N LYS A 22 -2.71 -15.42 11.92
CA LYS A 22 -2.49 -14.36 12.90
C LYS A 22 -3.69 -13.42 12.89
N ARG A 23 -4.63 -13.63 13.83
CA ARG A 23 -5.83 -12.82 14.13
C ARG A 23 -5.62 -11.30 14.20
N LYS A 24 -4.37 -10.83 14.26
CA LYS A 24 -4.00 -9.41 14.42
C LYS A 24 -4.39 -8.51 13.24
N HIS A 25 -4.43 -9.01 12.00
CA HIS A 25 -4.79 -8.18 10.83
C HIS A 25 -6.19 -8.47 10.27
N TYR A 26 -6.78 -9.61 10.66
CA TYR A 26 -8.14 -9.95 10.27
C TYR A 26 -9.12 -8.92 10.84
N TRP A 27 -9.98 -8.41 9.96
CA TRP A 27 -11.00 -7.42 10.23
C TRP A 27 -12.33 -7.97 9.75
N ASN A 28 -13.41 -7.71 10.50
CA ASN A 28 -14.75 -8.16 10.13
C ASN A 28 -15.58 -7.03 9.50
N ARG A 29 -14.97 -5.89 9.19
CA ARG A 29 -15.64 -4.78 8.49
C ARG A 29 -15.05 -4.61 7.10
N ASP A 30 -15.76 -3.86 6.28
CA ASP A 30 -15.35 -3.56 4.91
C ASP A 30 -14.70 -2.18 4.76
N GLU A 31 -14.13 -1.68 5.86
CA GLU A 31 -13.42 -0.41 5.94
C GLU A 31 -12.01 -0.65 6.48
N ALA A 32 -11.03 0.12 6.00
CA ALA A 32 -9.67 0.07 6.53
C ALA A 32 -9.60 0.88 7.83
N ASP A 33 -8.90 0.35 8.85
CA ASP A 33 -8.78 1.03 10.13
C ASP A 33 -7.51 0.61 10.89
N PHE A 34 -7.31 1.17 12.08
CA PHE A 34 -6.19 0.90 12.98
C PHE A 34 -6.68 0.53 14.37
N VAL A 35 -6.12 -0.55 14.93
CA VAL A 35 -6.38 -0.94 16.33
C VAL A 35 -5.10 -0.86 17.14
N THR A 36 -5.20 -0.23 18.31
CA THR A 36 -4.14 -0.27 19.32
C THR A 36 -4.29 -1.55 20.14
N LEU A 37 -3.28 -2.41 20.10
CA LEU A 37 -3.19 -3.60 20.95
C LEU A 37 -2.89 -3.20 22.40
N GLU A 38 -3.12 -4.12 23.35
CA GLU A 38 -2.76 -3.93 24.76
C GLU A 38 -1.27 -3.59 24.97
N SER A 39 -0.41 -4.02 24.05
CA SER A 39 1.03 -3.69 24.05
C SER A 39 1.33 -2.25 23.62
N GLY A 40 0.34 -1.43 23.30
CA GLY A 40 0.48 -0.09 22.73
C GLY A 40 0.84 -0.09 21.24
N ALA A 41 0.96 -1.26 20.60
CA ALA A 41 1.27 -1.36 19.17
C ALA A 41 0.02 -1.06 18.34
N ILE A 42 0.15 -0.17 17.35
CA ILE A 42 -0.93 0.14 16.40
C ILE A 42 -0.83 -0.80 15.21
N VAL A 43 -1.93 -1.49 14.93
CA VAL A 43 -2.03 -2.52 13.88
C VAL A 43 -3.04 -2.08 12.85
N GLY A 44 -2.59 -1.97 11.59
CA GLY A 44 -3.47 -1.71 10.44
C GLY A 44 -4.34 -2.92 10.12
N LYS A 45 -5.58 -2.65 9.73
CA LYS A 45 -6.64 -3.61 9.46
C LYS A 45 -7.17 -3.38 8.06
N CYS A 46 -6.98 -4.36 7.19
CA CYS A 46 -7.48 -4.30 5.82
C CYS A 46 -9.00 -4.56 5.81
N PRO A 47 -9.74 -3.95 4.87
CA PRO A 47 -11.11 -4.36 4.57
C PRO A 47 -11.19 -5.86 4.32
N VAL A 48 -12.30 -6.48 4.74
CA VAL A 48 -12.53 -7.90 4.52
C VAL A 48 -12.63 -8.24 3.04
N SER A 49 -13.18 -7.34 2.21
CA SER A 49 -13.25 -7.51 0.74
C SER A 49 -11.87 -7.70 0.11
N ILE A 50 -10.91 -6.82 0.43
CA ILE A 50 -9.53 -6.92 -0.06
C ILE A 50 -8.85 -8.18 0.48
N SER A 51 -9.06 -8.50 1.76
CA SER A 51 -8.46 -9.68 2.39
C SER A 51 -9.00 -10.99 1.81
N ALA A 52 -10.26 -10.99 1.35
CA ALA A 52 -10.92 -12.15 0.74
C ALA A 52 -10.61 -12.31 -0.76
N GLN A 53 -9.93 -11.34 -1.39
CA GLN A 53 -9.67 -11.29 -2.83
C GLN A 53 -8.17 -11.07 -3.12
N PRO A 54 -7.35 -12.13 -3.12
CA PRO A 54 -5.91 -12.05 -3.41
C PRO A 54 -5.59 -11.39 -4.76
N GLU A 55 -6.45 -11.56 -5.76
CA GLU A 55 -6.32 -10.94 -7.09
C GLU A 55 -6.46 -9.42 -7.02
N GLU A 56 -7.36 -8.93 -6.16
CA GLU A 56 -7.58 -7.51 -5.95
C GLU A 56 -6.39 -6.90 -5.19
N ALA A 57 -5.94 -7.54 -4.13
CA ALA A 57 -4.72 -7.12 -3.44
C ALA A 57 -3.48 -7.10 -4.36
N LEU A 58 -3.37 -8.08 -5.27
CA LEU A 58 -2.33 -8.11 -6.30
C LEU A 58 -2.50 -7.00 -7.34
N ARG A 59 -3.74 -6.68 -7.74
CA ARG A 59 -4.06 -5.53 -8.62
C ARG A 59 -3.57 -4.24 -8.00
N LEU A 60 -3.89 -3.98 -6.73
CA LEU A 60 -3.44 -2.81 -5.99
C LEU A 60 -1.91 -2.78 -5.87
N LEU A 61 -1.28 -3.91 -5.54
CA LEU A 61 0.17 -4.01 -5.41
C LEU A 61 0.91 -3.66 -6.71
N ARG A 62 0.43 -4.16 -7.86
CA ARG A 62 1.05 -3.92 -9.18
C ARG A 62 0.90 -2.48 -9.67
N ARG A 63 -0.13 -1.77 -9.21
CA ARG A 63 -0.32 -0.33 -9.46
C ARG A 63 0.55 0.55 -8.57
N GLY A 64 1.11 -0.04 -7.53
CA GLY A 64 1.90 0.69 -6.55
C GLY A 64 3.23 1.22 -7.08
N PHE A 65 3.83 2.07 -6.28
CA PHE A 65 5.11 2.70 -6.53
C PHE A 65 6.14 2.23 -5.50
N GLY A 66 7.28 1.77 -6.01
CA GLY A 66 8.42 1.41 -5.18
C GLY A 66 9.03 2.65 -4.53
N TRP A 67 9.25 2.58 -3.23
CA TRP A 67 9.95 3.59 -2.45
C TRP A 67 11.10 2.98 -1.66
N ASN A 68 12.20 3.72 -1.63
CA ASN A 68 13.45 3.34 -1.00
C ASN A 68 13.98 4.50 -0.16
N PRO A 69 14.40 4.25 1.10
CA PRO A 69 15.08 5.27 1.89
C PRO A 69 16.46 5.56 1.28
N ARG A 70 17.04 6.70 1.68
CA ARG A 70 18.41 7.04 1.31
C ARG A 70 19.38 5.94 1.77
N GLY A 71 20.25 5.49 0.86
CA GLY A 71 21.24 4.45 1.14
C GLY A 71 20.72 3.02 0.95
N TRP A 72 19.50 2.82 0.46
CA TRP A 72 19.03 1.50 0.05
C TRP A 72 19.79 1.01 -1.17
N THR A 73 20.43 -0.16 -1.06
CA THR A 73 21.31 -0.73 -2.10
C THR A 73 20.75 -2.00 -2.74
N LYS A 74 19.55 -2.43 -2.35
CA LYS A 74 18.95 -3.67 -2.86
C LYS A 74 18.21 -3.42 -4.19
N PRO A 75 18.18 -4.41 -5.09
CA PRO A 75 17.54 -4.27 -6.41
C PRO A 75 16.01 -4.28 -6.35
N HIS A 76 15.40 -4.48 -5.18
CA HIS A 76 13.97 -4.49 -4.97
C HIS A 76 13.56 -3.32 -4.06
N PRO A 77 12.32 -2.81 -4.17
CA PRO A 77 11.87 -1.74 -3.29
C PRO A 77 11.80 -2.22 -1.84
N GLN A 78 12.17 -1.34 -0.90
CA GLN A 78 11.96 -1.58 0.53
C GLN A 78 10.48 -1.50 0.88
N ARG A 79 9.74 -0.59 0.23
CA ARG A 79 8.30 -0.41 0.43
C ARG A 79 7.64 -0.18 -0.92
N ILE A 80 6.39 -0.61 -1.03
CA ILE A 80 5.53 -0.27 -2.16
C ILE A 80 4.36 0.52 -1.60
N TYR A 81 4.04 1.65 -2.20
CA TYR A 81 2.90 2.46 -1.82
C TYR A 81 1.85 2.43 -2.91
N THR A 82 0.59 2.21 -2.53
CA THR A 82 -0.54 2.17 -3.45
C THR A 82 -1.78 2.75 -2.77
N PHE A 83 -2.90 2.80 -3.49
CA PHE A 83 -4.19 3.25 -2.98
C PHE A 83 -5.31 2.32 -3.48
N ASP A 84 -6.40 2.20 -2.72
CA ASP A 84 -7.63 1.55 -3.19
C ASP A 84 -8.57 2.55 -3.90
N ASP A 85 -9.69 2.04 -4.40
CA ASP A 85 -10.65 2.85 -5.18
C ASP A 85 -11.35 3.94 -4.32
N ASP A 86 -11.25 3.85 -2.98
CA ASP A 86 -11.74 4.84 -2.02
C ASP A 86 -10.68 5.89 -1.64
N GLY A 87 -9.47 5.80 -2.19
CA GLY A 87 -8.36 6.72 -1.93
C GLY A 87 -7.60 6.44 -0.63
N ILE A 88 -7.78 5.25 -0.03
CA ILE A 88 -7.04 4.84 1.18
C ILE A 88 -5.64 4.39 0.77
N VAL A 89 -4.61 4.91 1.44
CA VAL A 89 -3.21 4.58 1.14
C VAL A 89 -2.80 3.28 1.85
N TYR A 90 -2.17 2.39 1.09
CA TYR A 90 -1.58 1.15 1.59
C TYR A 90 -0.07 1.17 1.43
N ARG A 91 0.61 0.54 2.38
CA ARG A 91 2.02 0.17 2.29
C ARG A 91 2.13 -1.33 2.19
N ALA A 92 2.90 -1.80 1.20
CA ALA A 92 3.38 -3.17 1.16
C ALA A 92 4.86 -3.26 1.54
N THR A 93 5.19 -4.26 2.34
CA THR A 93 6.56 -4.59 2.76
C THR A 93 6.97 -5.97 2.23
N PRO A 94 8.24 -6.19 1.87
CA PRO A 94 8.68 -7.49 1.38
C PRO A 94 8.46 -8.58 2.43
N THR A 95 7.87 -9.70 2.01
CA THR A 95 7.83 -10.95 2.78
C THR A 95 8.95 -11.87 2.31
N ASN A 96 9.07 -12.06 1.00
CA ASN A 96 10.27 -12.59 0.34
C ASN A 96 10.90 -11.50 -0.54
N PRO A 97 12.04 -10.91 -0.12
CA PRO A 97 12.69 -9.79 -0.81
C PRO A 97 12.84 -9.99 -2.34
N GLY A 98 12.24 -9.07 -3.11
CA GLY A 98 12.26 -9.11 -4.58
C GLY A 98 11.29 -10.11 -5.23
N ARG A 99 10.46 -10.80 -4.45
CA ARG A 99 9.48 -11.78 -4.95
C ARG A 99 8.07 -11.48 -4.45
N SER A 100 7.89 -11.31 -3.15
CA SER A 100 6.56 -11.15 -2.56
C SER A 100 6.49 -10.06 -1.52
N TYR A 101 5.30 -9.47 -1.41
CA TYR A 101 5.01 -8.36 -0.53
C TYR A 101 3.67 -8.57 0.16
N HIS A 102 3.60 -8.09 1.40
CA HIS A 102 2.38 -8.04 2.19
C HIS A 102 1.97 -6.59 2.42
N GLY A 103 0.71 -6.27 2.10
CA GLY A 103 0.13 -4.93 2.14
C GLY A 103 -0.79 -4.70 3.34
N PHE A 104 -0.75 -3.50 3.90
CA PHE A 104 -1.64 -3.05 4.97
C PHE A 104 -1.86 -1.53 4.88
N PRO A 105 -2.95 -0.99 5.46
CA PRO A 105 -3.21 0.45 5.45
C PRO A 105 -2.05 1.23 6.07
N GLU A 106 -1.66 2.32 5.44
CA GLU A 106 -0.56 3.18 5.89
C GLU A 106 -1.07 4.31 6.77
N ARG A 107 -0.21 4.78 7.66
CA ARG A 107 -0.46 5.96 8.50
C ARG A 107 0.20 7.19 7.91
N ARG A 108 -0.50 8.32 7.94
CA ARG A 108 -0.02 9.60 7.39
C ARG A 108 1.29 10.03 8.06
N GLU A 109 1.40 9.88 9.38
CA GLU A 109 2.60 10.24 10.15
C GLU A 109 3.84 9.42 9.78
N LEU A 110 3.65 8.21 9.22
CA LEU A 110 4.72 7.30 8.81
C LEU A 110 5.00 7.35 7.31
N PHE A 111 4.17 8.07 6.56
CA PHE A 111 4.30 8.20 5.12
C PHE A 111 5.55 9.03 4.78
N PRO A 112 6.35 8.64 3.77
CA PRO A 112 7.54 9.38 3.40
C PRO A 112 7.23 10.83 3.01
N ALA A 113 8.07 11.76 3.46
CA ALA A 113 8.06 13.16 3.01
C ALA A 113 8.65 13.30 1.59
N ASP A 114 8.25 12.41 0.66
CA ASP A 114 8.72 12.38 -0.72
C ASP A 114 7.66 12.99 -1.64
N ARG A 115 7.93 14.20 -2.16
CA ARG A 115 7.02 14.91 -3.07
C ARG A 115 6.79 14.14 -4.38
N GLY A 116 7.81 13.46 -4.89
CA GLY A 116 7.71 12.68 -6.11
C GLY A 116 6.73 11.52 -5.94
N LEU A 117 6.81 10.83 -4.80
CA LEU A 117 5.88 9.74 -4.48
C LEU A 117 4.43 10.24 -4.36
N LYS A 118 4.20 11.36 -3.68
CA LYS A 118 2.85 11.95 -3.55
C LYS A 118 2.24 12.28 -4.91
N VAL A 119 3.01 12.95 -5.77
CA VAL A 119 2.57 13.30 -7.13
C VAL A 119 2.29 12.04 -7.95
N ALA A 120 3.16 11.03 -7.88
CA ALA A 120 2.96 9.78 -8.62
C ALA A 120 1.67 9.06 -8.21
N LEU A 121 1.36 8.99 -6.90
CA LEU A 121 0.11 8.41 -6.41
C LEU A 121 -1.12 9.18 -6.91
N LEU A 122 -1.11 10.51 -6.88
CA LEU A 122 -2.23 11.34 -7.35
C LEU A 122 -2.45 11.24 -8.86
N VAL A 123 -1.38 11.22 -9.64
CA VAL A 123 -1.46 11.03 -11.10
C VAL A 123 -2.06 9.66 -11.40
N ALA A 124 -1.55 8.60 -10.77
CA ALA A 124 -2.07 7.25 -10.95
C ALA A 124 -3.53 7.13 -10.53
N ALA A 125 -3.96 7.80 -9.46
CA ALA A 125 -5.36 7.80 -9.02
C ALA A 125 -6.30 8.30 -10.13
N LYS A 126 -5.92 9.41 -10.77
CA LYS A 126 -6.66 9.97 -11.90
C LYS A 126 -6.61 9.07 -13.13
N GLU A 127 -5.44 8.55 -13.48
CA GLU A 127 -5.25 7.66 -14.63
C GLU A 127 -6.01 6.33 -14.49
N HIS A 128 -6.17 5.84 -13.25
CA HIS A 128 -6.95 4.65 -12.95
C HIS A 128 -8.44 4.91 -12.77
N GLY A 129 -8.90 6.14 -12.97
CA GLY A 129 -10.33 6.50 -13.00
C GLY A 129 -10.99 6.50 -11.62
N LEU A 130 -10.24 6.79 -10.55
CA LEU A 130 -10.86 7.07 -9.25
C LEU A 130 -11.83 8.25 -9.37
N SER A 131 -12.88 8.22 -8.57
CA SER A 131 -13.83 9.34 -8.49
C SER A 131 -13.12 10.61 -8.00
N ASP A 132 -13.66 11.78 -8.36
CA ASP A 132 -13.12 13.07 -7.89
C ASP A 132 -13.09 13.14 -6.36
N GLU A 133 -14.08 12.55 -5.69
CA GLU A 133 -14.13 12.46 -4.22
C GLU A 133 -12.98 11.59 -3.66
N ALA A 134 -12.70 10.43 -4.26
CA ALA A 134 -11.61 9.56 -3.83
C ALA A 134 -10.24 10.21 -4.08
N VAL A 135 -10.08 10.92 -5.22
CA VAL A 135 -8.87 11.68 -5.53
C VAL A 135 -8.66 12.82 -4.54
N GLU A 136 -9.71 13.56 -4.19
CA GLU A 136 -9.65 14.64 -3.20
C GLU A 136 -9.28 14.08 -1.82
N ARG A 137 -9.91 12.98 -1.40
CA ARG A 137 -9.60 12.29 -0.13
C ARG A 137 -8.13 11.86 -0.08
N LEU A 138 -7.62 11.28 -1.17
CA LEU A 138 -6.21 10.92 -1.30
C LEU A 138 -5.30 12.16 -1.21
N SER A 139 -5.64 13.26 -1.89
CA SER A 139 -4.84 14.51 -1.85
C SER A 139 -4.76 15.08 -0.43
N GLN A 140 -5.90 15.15 0.26
CA GLN A 140 -5.97 15.61 1.65
C GLN A 140 -5.17 14.73 2.59
N TRP A 141 -5.23 13.40 2.40
CA TRP A 141 -4.46 12.44 3.18
C TRP A 141 -2.94 12.62 2.96
N LEU A 142 -2.52 12.77 1.69
CA LEU A 142 -1.12 13.00 1.32
C LEU A 142 -0.62 14.40 1.76
N GLY A 143 -1.53 15.33 2.04
CA GLY A 143 -1.23 16.74 2.28
C GLY A 143 -0.57 17.38 1.06
N ALA A 144 -1.17 17.15 -0.12
CA ALA A 144 -0.71 17.60 -1.43
C ALA A 144 -1.75 18.51 -2.08
#